data_AF-A0AAD9ZWL8-F1
#
_entry.id   AF-A0AAD9ZWL8-F1
#
_cell.length_a   1.000
_cell.length_b   1.000
_cell.length_c   1.000
_cell.angle_alpha   90.00
_cell.angle_beta   90.00
_cell.angle_gamma   90.00
#
_symmetry.space_group_name_H-M   'P 1'
#
loop_
_entity.id
_entity.type
_entity.pdbx_description
1 polymer ?
#
loop_
_entity_poly.entity_id
_entity_poly.type
_entity_poly.pdbx_seq_one_letter_code
_entity_poly.pdbx_strand_id
1 'polypeptide(L)' 'MNATVDTLFSPSGGWNIKLIHNNFLTDDAKSILRIPIALGTSPDSLLWHYETSGRYKLGSGYWLDCDLNRK' A
#
# COMPACT_ATOMS: atom_id res chain seq x y z
N MET A 1 -8.08 17.58 11.03
CA MET A 1 -8.52 16.21 11.40
C MET A 1 -7.41 15.26 11.00
N ASN A 2 -6.95 14.44 11.93
CA ASN A 2 -5.87 13.46 11.78
C ASN A 2 -6.45 12.10 11.39
N ALA A 3 -6.89 11.95 10.14
CA ALA A 3 -7.31 10.67 9.60
C ALA A 3 -6.07 9.77 9.45
N THR A 4 -6.03 8.63 10.14
CA THR A 4 -5.01 7.60 9.93
C THR A 4 -5.37 6.80 8.67
N VAL A 5 -4.38 6.21 8.01
CA VAL A 5 -4.59 5.43 6.78
C VAL A 5 -5.60 4.29 7.00
N ASP A 6 -5.62 3.71 8.20
CA ASP A 6 -6.60 2.69 8.61
C ASP A 6 -8.06 3.17 8.46
N THR A 7 -8.36 4.43 8.78
CA THR A 7 -9.72 4.98 8.67
C THR A 7 -10.22 5.11 7.23
N LEU A 8 -9.32 5.05 6.24
CA LEU A 8 -9.68 5.03 4.82
C LEU A 8 -10.30 3.70 4.39
N PHE A 9 -10.22 2.65 5.22
CA PHE A 9 -10.87 1.39 4.95
C PHE A 9 -12.27 1.33 5.56
N SER A 10 -13.19 0.67 4.87
CA SER A 10 -14.50 0.32 5.38
C SER A 10 -14.39 -0.93 6.27
N PRO A 11 -15.32 -1.12 7.22
CA PRO A 11 -15.37 -2.35 8.03
C PRO A 11 -15.51 -3.64 7.22
N SER A 12 -15.93 -3.54 5.95
CA SER A 12 -16.07 -4.67 5.03
C SER A 12 -14.78 -5.00 4.26
N GLY A 13 -13.65 -4.33 4.56
CA GLY A 13 -12.38 -4.55 3.88
C GLY A 13 -12.26 -3.86 2.53
N GLY A 14 -13.06 -2.82 2.28
CA GLY A 14 -13.04 -2.01 1.06
C GLY A 14 -12.56 -0.58 1.31
N TRP A 15 -12.51 0.25 0.27
CA TRP A 15 -12.24 1.69 0.43
C TRP A 15 -13.47 2.41 1.00
N ASN A 16 -13.27 3.32 1.95
CA ASN A 16 -14.30 4.23 2.42
C ASN A 16 -14.44 5.42 1.46
N ILE A 17 -15.20 5.20 0.39
CA ILE A 17 -15.39 6.15 -0.73
C ILE A 17 -15.79 7.55 -0.24
N LYS A 18 -16.72 7.63 0.71
CA LYS A 18 -17.21 8.92 1.24
C LYS A 18 -16.11 9.68 1.98
N LEU A 19 -15.34 8.98 2.82
CA LEU A 19 -14.26 9.60 3.56
C LEU A 19 -13.15 10.07 2.61
N ILE A 20 -12.83 9.28 1.59
CA ILE A 20 -11.80 9.61 0.59
C ILE A 20 -12.22 10.86 -0.19
N HIS A 21 -13.45 10.93 -0.72
CA HIS A 21 -13.89 12.13 -1.43
C HIS A 21 -13.97 13.39 -0.56
N ASN A 22 -14.19 13.25 0.74
CA ASN A 22 -14.26 14.39 1.65
C ASN A 22 -12.88 14.92 2.09
N ASN A 23 -11.84 14.09 2.04
CA ASN A 23 -10.51 14.44 2.55
C ASN A 23 -9.47 14.68 1.44
N PHE A 24 -9.72 14.20 0.21
CA PHE A 24 -8.78 14.31 -0.91
C PHE A 24 -9.39 15.09 -2.07
N LEU A 25 -8.52 15.73 -2.86
CA LEU A 25 -8.93 16.34 -4.12
C LEU A 25 -9.46 15.28 -5.07
N THR A 26 -10.30 15.69 -6.01
CA THR A 26 -10.99 14.75 -6.91
C THR A 26 -10.05 13.82 -7.66
N ASP A 27 -8.89 14.31 -8.11
CA ASP A 27 -7.93 13.49 -8.86
C ASP A 27 -7.11 12.55 -7.96
N ASP A 28 -6.81 12.97 -6.74
CA ASP A 28 -6.18 12.11 -5.73
C ASP A 28 -7.16 11.01 -5.29
N ALA A 29 -8.42 11.36 -5.03
CA ALA A 29 -9.47 10.41 -4.68
C ALA A 29 -9.65 9.34 -5.76
N LYS A 30 -9.68 9.73 -7.05
CA LYS A 30 -9.71 8.79 -8.17
C LYS A 30 -8.48 7.87 -8.17
N SER A 31 -7.31 8.42 -7.90
CA SER A 31 -6.06 7.65 -7.90
C SER A 31 -6.04 6.63 -6.77
N ILE A 32 -6.46 7.02 -5.56
CA ILE A 32 -6.58 6.14 -4.39
C ILE A 32 -7.57 5.02 -4.68
N LEU A 33 -8.77 5.34 -5.20
CA LEU A 33 -9.80 4.35 -5.49
C LEU A 33 -9.42 3.35 -6.60
N ARG A 34 -8.41 3.67 -7.42
CA ARG A 34 -7.84 2.76 -8.43
C ARG A 34 -6.85 1.76 -7.84
N ILE A 35 -6.36 1.98 -6.62
CA ILE A 35 -5.46 1.03 -5.96
C ILE A 35 -6.29 -0.21 -5.60
N PRO A 36 -5.95 -1.39 -6.14
CA PRO A 36 -6.65 -2.61 -5.83
C PRO A 36 -6.42 -2.94 -4.35
N ILE A 37 -7.50 -3.16 -3.61
CA ILE A 37 -7.39 -3.74 -2.27
C ILE A 37 -7.13 -5.22 -2.44
N ALA A 38 -6.06 -5.71 -1.81
CA ALA A 38 -5.76 -7.14 -1.80
C ALA A 38 -6.97 -7.91 -1.25
N LEU A 39 -7.60 -8.70 -2.12
CA LEU A 39 -8.81 -9.49 -1.81
C LEU A 39 -8.54 -10.67 -0.87
N GLY A 40 -7.29 -10.88 -0.46
CA GLY A 40 -6.88 -11.98 0.39
C GLY A 40 -6.01 -11.53 1.55
N THR A 41 -6.10 -12.25 2.66
CA THR A 41 -5.13 -12.22 3.76
C THR A 41 -3.84 -12.90 3.30
N SER A 42 -3.14 -12.28 2.35
CA SER A 42 -1.75 -12.69 2.10
C SER A 42 -0.96 -12.23 3.32
N PRO A 43 -0.21 -13.13 3.99
CA PRO A 43 0.58 -12.72 5.14
C PRO A 43 1.57 -11.64 4.70
N ASP A 44 1.69 -10.60 5.52
CA ASP A 44 2.67 -9.54 5.30
C ASP A 44 4.05 -10.18 5.08
N SER A 45 4.67 -9.83 3.96
CA SER A 45 5.98 -10.33 3.59
C SER A 45 7.03 -9.28 3.90
N LEU A 46 8.13 -9.70 4.53
CA LEU A 46 9.27 -8.82 4.80
C LEU A 46 10.04 -8.56 3.50
N LEU A 47 9.51 -7.66 2.68
CA LEU A 47 10.13 -7.22 1.42
C LEU A 47 11.41 -6.40 1.66
N TRP A 48 11.46 -5.69 2.79
CA TRP A 48 12.60 -4.88 3.19
C TRP A 48 13.64 -5.78 3.88
N HIS A 49 14.41 -6.52 3.09
CA HIS A 49 15.47 -7.37 3.64
C HIS A 49 16.51 -6.49 4.36
N TYR A 50 16.95 -6.93 5.53
CA TYR A 50 17.96 -6.23 6.32
C TYR A 50 19.27 -6.14 5.54
N GLU A 51 19.70 -4.92 5.24
CA GLU A 51 21.01 -4.67 4.67
C GLU A 51 21.97 -4.24 5.79
N THR A 52 23.11 -4.91 5.90
CA THR A 52 24.12 -4.71 6.97
C THR A 52 24.67 -3.29 7.02
N SER A 53 24.51 -2.51 5.95
CA SER A 53 24.92 -1.11 5.89
C SER A 53 23.93 -0.13 6.56
N GLY A 54 22.74 -0.59 6.97
CA GLY A 54 21.68 0.23 7.57
C GLY A 54 21.03 1.23 6.61
N ARG A 55 21.47 1.31 5.36
CA ARG A 55 20.92 2.18 4.32
C ARG A 55 20.21 1.34 3.28
N TYR A 56 18.95 1.01 3.56
CA TYR A 56 18.11 0.39 2.57
C TYR A 56 17.93 1.33 1.38
N LYS A 57 18.30 0.87 0.18
CA LYS A 57 18.01 1.59 -1.06
C LYS A 57 16.75 0.97 -1.67
N LEU A 58 15.75 1.80 -1.94
CA LEU A 58 14.52 1.37 -2.64
C LEU A 58 14.79 0.53 -3.90
N GLY A 59 15.89 0.84 -4.59
CA GLY A 59 16.35 0.07 -5.75
C GLY A 59 16.62 -1.40 -5.44
N SER A 60 17.36 -1.75 -4.37
CA SER A 60 17.72 -3.15 -4.08
C SER A 60 16.49 -4.01 -3.74
N GLY A 61 15.49 -3.43 -3.07
CA GLY A 61 14.21 -4.09 -2.81
C GLY A 61 13.41 -4.43 -4.06
N TYR A 62 13.28 -3.48 -4.98
CA TYR A 62 12.49 -3.66 -6.21
C TYR A 62 13.08 -4.75 -7.12
N TRP A 63 14.41 -4.80 -7.25
CA TRP A 63 15.09 -5.85 -7.99
C TRP A 63 14.85 -7.24 -7.40
N LEU A 64 14.87 -7.35 -6.06
CA LEU A 64 14.64 -8.62 -5.37
C LEU A 64 13.22 -9.16 -5.60
N ASP A 65 12.21 -8.29 -5.54
CA ASP A 65 10.81 -8.66 -5.77
C ASP A 65 10.56 -9.09 -7.23
N CYS A 66 11.20 -8.41 -8.19
CA CYS A 66 11.16 -8.78 -9.60
C CYS A 66 11.83 -10.13 -9.89
N ASP A 67 12.85 -10.52 -9.13
CA ASP A 67 13.55 -11.82 -9.28
C ASP A 67 12.79 -12.97 -8.60
N LEU A 68 12.17 -12.72 -7.44
CA LEU A 68 11.37 -13.70 -6.70
C LEU A 68 10.09 -14.11 -7.44
N ASN A 69 9.43 -13.19 -8.16
CA ASN A 69 8.22 -13.48 -8.93
C ASN A 69 8.49 -14.14 -10.31
N ARG A 70 9.73 -14.59 -10.58
CA ARG A 70 10.13 -15.21 -11.86
C ARG A 70 10.21 -16.75 -11.82
N LYS A 71 9.88 -17.40 -10.70
CA LYS A 71 9.80 -18.86 -10.55
C LYS A 71 8.35 -19.33 -10.52
#